data_AF-A0A5B7H9J0-F1
#
_entry.id   AF-A0A5B7H9J0-F1
#
_cell.length_a   1.000
_cell.length_b   1.000
_cell.length_c   1.000
_cell.angle_alpha   90.00
_cell.angle_beta   90.00
_cell.angle_gamma   90.00
#
_symmetry.space_group_name_H-M   'P 1'
#
loop_
_entity.id
_entity.type
_entity.pdbx_description
1 polymer ?
#
loop_
_entity_poly.entity_id
_entity_poly.type
_entity_poly.pdbx_seq_one_letter_code
_entity_poly.pdbx_strand_id
1 'polypeptide(L)'
;MAAKTLFLLLAATLTQVAFGFKLEESDPSQAVNDWPCPQQNDIKPCVCYRNRDLLSLDCSAVTSDLQLQSAFKAYFPFENFTLLTIIAKPNEKRVPINFLSEDIFQNVTFANIRISHTELSFIHPTVFDKSASHLKTLIVTDSFITLFPFDMVDKAPLLTDLRVFRNEILHLPEMTSDSLTYLHIGYNPGIQFGDHAFEALPNLEYLVANDIALSHVAQNAFIKNKNLKYLDLSHNSIETLYRDSIKFQSPIEEIKLNSNNIHTVEVGAISGMYPSGIVHSTPYLRSMISSQLGDGRLVLPAGTLNFQHWRRKVSHLQLVGL
;
A
#
# COMPACT_ATOMS: atom_id res chain seq x y z
N MET A 1 -5.45 85.13 12.33
CA MET A 1 -6.82 85.50 11.90
C MET A 1 -7.71 84.33 12.29
N ALA A 2 -8.27 84.36 13.51
CA ALA A 2 -9.67 84.76 13.79
C ALA A 2 -10.66 83.76 13.13
N ALA A 3 -11.06 82.66 13.75
CA ALA A 3 -11.95 82.49 14.92
C ALA A 3 -13.43 82.89 14.64
N LYS A 4 -14.33 81.89 14.69
CA LYS A 4 -15.56 81.79 15.51
C LYS A 4 -16.59 80.85 14.84
N THR A 5 -16.80 79.63 15.34
CA THR A 5 -17.84 79.20 16.32
C THR A 5 -19.29 79.41 15.81
N LEU A 6 -20.20 78.43 15.91
CA LEU A 6 -20.77 77.98 17.19
C LEU A 6 -21.53 76.62 17.11
N PHE A 7 -21.45 75.91 18.23
CA PHE A 7 -22.16 74.71 18.71
C PHE A 7 -23.68 74.85 18.88
N LEU A 8 -24.40 73.70 18.89
CA LEU A 8 -25.55 73.32 19.76
C LEU A 8 -25.96 71.86 19.41
N LEU A 9 -25.52 70.82 20.14
CA LEU A 9 -26.13 70.12 21.30
C LEU A 9 -27.55 69.51 21.12
N LEU A 10 -27.55 68.17 21.24
CA LEU A 10 -28.49 67.25 21.93
C LEU A 10 -29.80 66.74 21.29
N ALA A 11 -29.84 65.40 21.26
CA ALA A 11 -30.89 64.47 21.73
C ALA A 11 -31.78 63.77 20.70
N ALA A 12 -31.75 62.41 20.80
CA ALA A 12 -32.76 61.39 20.55
C ALA A 12 -33.55 61.46 19.21
N THR A 13 -33.59 60.43 18.39
CA THR A 13 -34.25 59.15 18.70
C THR A 13 -33.75 58.01 17.80
N LEU A 14 -33.36 56.88 18.41
CA LEU A 14 -33.32 55.58 17.74
C LEU A 14 -34.76 55.06 17.67
N THR A 15 -35.41 55.16 16.51
CA THR A 15 -36.53 54.28 16.18
C THR A 15 -35.97 53.04 15.52
N GLN A 16 -35.74 52.01 16.34
CA GLN A 16 -35.60 50.63 15.87
C GLN A 16 -36.90 50.25 15.15
N VAL A 17 -36.83 50.05 13.83
CA VAL A 17 -37.79 49.17 13.17
C VAL A 17 -37.34 47.75 13.50
N ALA A 18 -37.98 47.16 14.51
CA ALA A 18 -37.86 45.77 14.85
C ALA A 18 -38.43 44.93 13.70
N PHE A 19 -37.59 44.55 12.75
CA PHE A 19 -37.81 43.31 12.02
C PHE A 19 -37.42 42.18 12.95
N GLY A 20 -38.44 41.60 13.59
CA GLY A 20 -38.31 40.39 14.38
C GLY A 20 -37.91 39.23 13.48
N PHE A 21 -36.61 39.08 13.22
CA PHE A 21 -36.04 37.76 13.08
C PHE A 21 -35.80 37.26 14.49
N LYS A 22 -36.77 36.50 14.99
CA LYS A 22 -36.56 35.60 16.11
C LYS A 22 -35.40 34.70 15.69
N LEU A 23 -34.25 34.85 16.34
CA LEU A 23 -33.32 33.73 16.45
C LEU A 23 -34.11 32.67 17.22
N GLU A 24 -34.67 31.70 16.50
CA GLU A 24 -35.09 30.46 17.13
C GLU A 24 -33.82 29.88 17.76
N GLU A 25 -33.74 29.98 19.09
CA GLU A 25 -32.89 29.09 19.88
C GLU A 25 -33.30 27.68 19.46
N SER A 26 -32.43 27.05 18.66
CA SER A 26 -32.64 25.69 18.20
C SER A 26 -32.78 24.81 19.42
N ASP A 27 -33.98 24.25 19.59
CA ASP A 27 -34.31 23.25 20.58
C ASP A 27 -33.20 22.18 20.64
N PRO A 28 -32.50 22.02 21.78
CA PRO A 28 -31.43 21.03 21.91
C PRO A 28 -31.93 19.58 21.82
N SER A 29 -33.26 19.38 21.78
CA SER A 29 -33.89 18.09 21.47
C SER A 29 -34.15 17.86 19.97
N GLN A 30 -33.81 18.82 19.11
CA GLN A 30 -33.87 18.73 17.63
C GLN A 30 -32.49 18.76 16.95
N ALA A 31 -31.47 18.16 17.56
CA ALA A 31 -30.25 17.80 16.83
C ALA A 31 -30.57 16.64 15.85
N VAL A 32 -31.19 16.97 14.71
CA VAL A 32 -31.34 16.03 13.60
C VAL A 32 -29.95 15.78 13.02
N ASN A 33 -29.65 14.50 12.84
CA ASN A 33 -28.38 13.94 12.37
C ASN A 33 -27.99 14.38 10.94
N ASP A 34 -27.60 15.63 10.72
CA ASP A 34 -27.12 16.09 9.42
C ASP A 34 -25.61 15.93 9.30
N TRP A 35 -25.17 14.73 8.96
CA TRP A 35 -23.83 14.57 8.39
C TRP A 35 -23.85 14.98 6.92
N PRO A 36 -22.82 15.69 6.42
CA PRO A 36 -22.86 16.39 5.14
C PRO A 36 -22.66 15.44 3.95
N CYS A 37 -23.58 14.51 3.74
CA CYS A 37 -23.65 13.76 2.50
C CYS A 37 -24.19 14.63 1.36
N PRO A 38 -23.68 14.47 0.13
CA PRO A 38 -24.30 15.06 -1.04
C PRO A 38 -25.72 14.50 -1.26
N GLN A 39 -26.52 15.19 -2.06
CA GLN A 39 -27.86 14.72 -2.39
C GLN A 39 -27.78 13.38 -3.12
N GLN A 40 -28.44 12.35 -2.59
CA GLN A 40 -28.33 10.98 -3.09
C GLN A 40 -28.71 10.84 -4.58
N ASN A 41 -29.60 11.68 -5.09
CA ASN A 41 -29.98 11.65 -6.51
C ASN A 41 -28.86 12.14 -7.44
N ASP A 42 -28.01 13.03 -6.96
CA ASP A 42 -26.95 13.66 -7.76
C ASP A 42 -25.72 12.76 -7.87
N ILE A 43 -25.50 11.90 -6.86
CA ILE A 43 -24.35 10.99 -6.81
C ILE A 43 -24.68 9.54 -7.18
N LYS A 44 -25.93 9.23 -7.54
CA LYS A 44 -26.33 7.86 -7.93
C LYS A 44 -25.43 7.33 -9.06
N PRO A 45 -24.98 6.07 -8.97
CA PRO A 45 -25.35 5.03 -8.03
C PRO A 45 -24.43 4.96 -6.81
N CYS A 46 -23.49 5.91 -6.65
CA CYS A 46 -22.71 6.00 -5.43
C CYS A 46 -23.62 6.29 -4.23
N VAL A 47 -23.25 5.75 -3.07
CA VAL A 47 -23.98 5.92 -1.82
C VAL A 47 -23.04 6.54 -0.80
N CYS A 48 -23.44 7.71 -0.29
CA CYS A 48 -22.78 8.31 0.86
C CYS A 48 -23.44 7.80 2.14
N TYR A 49 -22.63 7.34 3.09
CA TYR A 49 -23.14 6.85 4.36
C TYR A 49 -22.19 7.18 5.50
N ARG A 50 -22.77 7.20 6.70
CA ARG A 50 -22.06 7.41 7.96
C ARG A 50 -21.96 6.10 8.71
N ASN A 51 -20.76 5.77 9.18
CA ASN A 51 -20.56 4.70 10.14
C ASN A 51 -19.83 5.27 11.37
N ARG A 52 -20.57 5.43 12.47
CA ARG A 52 -20.09 6.19 13.66
C ARG A 52 -19.61 7.56 13.24
N ASP A 53 -18.34 7.91 13.41
CA ASP A 53 -17.81 9.23 13.06
C ASP A 53 -17.05 9.23 11.73
N LEU A 54 -17.23 8.19 10.91
CA LEU A 54 -16.58 8.03 9.62
C LEU A 54 -17.59 8.28 8.50
N LEU A 55 -17.27 9.26 7.66
CA LEU A 55 -18.01 9.57 6.44
C LEU A 55 -17.41 8.79 5.27
N SER A 56 -18.23 7.98 4.59
CA SER A 56 -17.78 7.06 3.55
C SER A 56 -18.60 7.20 2.27
N LEU A 57 -17.96 6.93 1.14
CA LEU A 57 -18.58 6.92 -0.18
C LEU A 57 -18.36 5.55 -0.84
N ASP A 58 -19.45 4.87 -1.16
CA ASP A 58 -19.42 3.61 -1.90
C ASP A 58 -19.90 3.82 -3.33
N CYS A 59 -18.98 3.71 -4.27
CA CYS A 59 -19.21 3.81 -5.71
C CYS A 59 -19.14 2.44 -6.41
N SER A 60 -19.25 1.34 -5.68
CA SER A 60 -19.15 -0.02 -6.24
C SER A 60 -20.23 -0.36 -7.27
N ALA A 61 -21.35 0.38 -7.28
CA ALA A 61 -22.47 0.17 -8.19
C ALA A 61 -22.35 0.96 -9.51
N VAL A 62 -21.25 1.69 -9.75
CA VAL A 62 -21.05 2.41 -11.02
C VAL A 62 -20.92 1.45 -12.19
N THR A 63 -21.46 1.84 -13.35
CA THR A 63 -21.50 1.03 -14.57
C THR A 63 -20.68 1.63 -15.72
N SER A 64 -20.01 2.75 -15.51
CA SER A 64 -19.07 3.35 -16.46
C SER A 64 -18.19 4.42 -15.80
N ASP A 65 -17.06 4.74 -16.44
CA ASP A 65 -16.19 5.87 -16.08
C ASP A 65 -16.96 7.21 -16.02
N LEU A 66 -17.88 7.42 -16.99
CA LEU A 66 -18.68 8.64 -17.07
C LEU A 66 -19.62 8.78 -15.87
N GLN A 67 -20.18 7.66 -15.39
CA GLN A 67 -21.06 7.69 -14.23
C GLN A 67 -20.30 8.00 -12.95
N LEU A 68 -19.10 7.43 -12.77
CA LEU A 68 -18.21 7.77 -11.67
C LEU A 68 -17.85 9.27 -11.71
N GLN A 69 -17.41 9.77 -12.87
CA GLN A 69 -17.08 11.18 -13.04
C GLN A 69 -18.29 12.10 -12.77
N SER A 70 -19.49 11.70 -13.19
CA SER A 70 -20.71 12.49 -12.97
C SER A 70 -21.06 12.59 -11.49
N ALA A 71 -20.89 11.50 -10.72
CA ALA A 71 -21.12 11.52 -9.27
C ALA A 71 -20.19 12.51 -8.56
N PHE A 72 -18.92 12.57 -8.95
CA PHE A 72 -17.94 13.50 -8.36
C PHE A 72 -18.09 14.96 -8.83
N LYS A 73 -18.88 15.24 -9.87
CA LYS A 73 -19.26 16.59 -10.30
C LYS A 73 -20.44 17.16 -9.50
N ALA A 74 -21.12 16.35 -8.69
CA ALA A 74 -22.19 16.80 -7.82
C ALA A 74 -21.67 17.78 -6.75
N TYR A 75 -22.58 18.46 -6.06
CA TYR A 75 -22.22 19.29 -4.92
C TYR A 75 -21.95 18.41 -3.68
N PHE A 76 -20.73 18.49 -3.15
CA PHE A 76 -20.32 17.86 -1.90
C PHE A 76 -20.26 18.91 -0.78
N PRO A 77 -21.15 18.86 0.23
CA PRO A 77 -21.11 19.82 1.34
C PRO A 77 -19.88 19.65 2.24
N PHE A 78 -19.21 18.50 2.14
CA PHE A 78 -17.94 18.22 2.77
C PHE A 78 -17.06 17.43 1.81
N GLU A 79 -15.79 17.80 1.72
CA GLU A 79 -14.88 17.24 0.71
C GLU A 79 -13.94 16.17 1.29
N ASN A 80 -13.82 16.05 2.61
CA ASN A 80 -12.86 15.12 3.23
C ASN A 80 -13.53 13.84 3.74
N PHE A 81 -13.45 12.75 2.99
CA PHE A 81 -14.06 11.49 3.37
C PHE A 81 -13.06 10.56 4.05
N THR A 82 -13.57 9.69 4.91
CA THR A 82 -12.75 8.64 5.50
C THR A 82 -12.45 7.54 4.49
N LEU A 83 -13.43 7.11 3.70
CA LEU A 83 -13.32 5.92 2.86
C LEU A 83 -14.01 6.10 1.51
N LEU A 84 -13.30 5.73 0.44
CA LEU A 84 -13.86 5.44 -0.87
C LEU A 84 -13.82 3.93 -1.13
N THR A 85 -14.93 3.35 -1.56
CA THR A 85 -14.96 1.97 -2.07
C THR A 85 -15.47 1.92 -3.51
N ILE A 86 -14.72 1.23 -4.37
CA ILE A 86 -15.14 0.80 -5.71
C ILE A 86 -14.76 -0.67 -5.83
N ILE A 87 -15.63 -1.55 -5.33
CA ILE A 87 -15.31 -2.96 -5.13
C ILE A 87 -16.43 -3.85 -5.64
N ALA A 88 -16.13 -4.77 -6.53
CA ALA A 88 -17.02 -5.89 -6.81
C ALA A 88 -16.63 -7.13 -6.00
N LYS A 89 -17.61 -8.00 -5.67
CA LYS A 89 -17.30 -9.27 -5.02
C LYS A 89 -16.59 -10.22 -6.00
N PRO A 90 -15.74 -11.14 -5.53
CA PRO A 90 -14.96 -12.03 -6.41
C PRO A 90 -15.78 -12.84 -7.43
N ASN A 91 -17.02 -13.19 -7.09
CA ASN A 91 -17.92 -13.99 -7.95
C ASN A 91 -18.91 -13.13 -8.76
N GLU A 92 -18.81 -11.81 -8.67
CA GLU A 92 -19.64 -10.86 -9.41
C GLU A 92 -18.86 -10.29 -10.59
N LYS A 93 -19.58 -9.63 -11.52
CA LYS A 93 -18.92 -8.90 -12.61
C LYS A 93 -18.06 -7.78 -12.02
N ARG A 94 -16.91 -7.53 -12.65
CA ARG A 94 -16.02 -6.42 -12.31
C ARG A 94 -16.76 -5.10 -12.42
N VAL A 95 -16.39 -4.13 -11.59
CA VAL A 95 -16.87 -2.75 -11.75
C VAL A 95 -16.24 -2.20 -13.05
N PRO A 96 -17.04 -1.79 -14.05
CA PRO A 96 -16.56 -1.39 -15.37
C PRO A 96 -16.04 0.06 -15.36
N ILE A 97 -15.06 0.31 -14.50
CA ILE A 97 -14.23 1.52 -14.55
C ILE A 97 -12.89 1.14 -15.16
N ASN A 98 -12.46 1.87 -16.18
CA ASN A 98 -11.25 1.58 -16.96
C ASN A 98 -10.14 2.59 -16.68
N PHE A 99 -10.50 3.83 -16.32
CA PHE A 99 -9.56 4.94 -16.16
C PHE A 99 -9.88 5.76 -14.91
N LEU A 100 -8.85 6.09 -14.12
CA LEU A 100 -8.91 7.18 -13.15
C LEU A 100 -8.18 8.39 -13.73
N SER A 101 -8.93 9.36 -14.25
CA SER A 101 -8.37 10.60 -14.79
C SER A 101 -7.93 11.55 -13.67
N GLU A 102 -7.07 12.51 -14.00
CA GLU A 102 -6.49 13.49 -13.08
C GLU A 102 -7.49 14.07 -12.07
N ASP A 103 -8.59 14.63 -12.58
CA ASP A 103 -9.60 15.32 -11.78
C ASP A 103 -10.82 14.44 -11.49
N ILE A 104 -10.73 13.11 -11.58
CA ILE A 104 -11.93 12.26 -11.44
C ILE A 104 -12.65 12.45 -10.10
N PHE A 105 -11.91 12.76 -9.02
CA PHE A 105 -12.44 13.02 -7.68
C PHE A 105 -12.71 14.51 -7.40
N GLN A 106 -12.48 15.40 -8.36
CA GLN A 106 -12.61 16.86 -8.19
C GLN A 106 -11.86 17.32 -6.93
N ASN A 107 -12.53 17.94 -5.95
CA ASN A 107 -11.92 18.35 -4.68
C ASN A 107 -12.14 17.34 -3.54
N VAL A 108 -12.88 16.26 -3.80
CA VAL A 108 -13.18 15.25 -2.79
C VAL A 108 -11.92 14.43 -2.51
N THR A 109 -11.57 14.31 -1.24
CA THR A 109 -10.36 13.65 -0.76
C THR A 109 -10.72 12.48 0.16
N PHE A 110 -9.81 11.52 0.29
CA PHE A 110 -10.05 10.31 1.08
C PHE A 110 -8.87 9.94 1.97
N ALA A 111 -9.14 9.56 3.22
CA ALA A 111 -8.11 8.95 4.07
C ALA A 111 -7.83 7.48 3.71
N ASN A 112 -8.81 6.78 3.13
CA ASN A 112 -8.68 5.38 2.73
C ASN A 112 -9.34 5.18 1.37
N ILE A 113 -8.62 4.60 0.42
CA ILE A 113 -9.15 4.31 -0.92
C ILE A 113 -9.03 2.82 -1.16
N ARG A 114 -10.14 2.18 -1.55
CA ARG A 114 -10.19 0.77 -1.89
C ARG A 114 -10.86 0.57 -3.24
N ILE A 115 -10.07 0.16 -4.22
CA ILE A 115 -10.51 -0.13 -5.57
C ILE A 115 -10.14 -1.59 -5.84
N SER A 116 -11.12 -2.46 -6.04
CA SER A 116 -10.85 -3.88 -6.20
C SER A 116 -11.81 -4.57 -7.14
N HIS A 117 -11.31 -5.54 -7.90
CA HIS A 117 -12.12 -6.32 -8.84
C HIS A 117 -12.80 -5.40 -9.87
N THR A 118 -11.98 -4.60 -10.56
CA THR A 118 -12.43 -3.61 -11.55
C THR A 118 -11.81 -3.90 -12.93
N GLU A 119 -12.21 -3.14 -13.94
CA GLU A 119 -11.59 -3.15 -15.29
C GLU A 119 -10.45 -2.11 -15.41
N LEU A 120 -10.00 -1.56 -14.28
CA LEU A 120 -9.07 -0.44 -14.23
C LEU A 120 -7.73 -0.82 -14.86
N SER A 121 -7.32 -0.07 -15.89
CA SER A 121 -6.07 -0.30 -16.61
C SER A 121 -5.14 0.92 -16.58
N PHE A 122 -5.68 2.11 -16.32
CA PHE A 122 -4.92 3.35 -16.26
C PHE A 122 -5.28 4.21 -15.06
N ILE A 123 -4.26 4.67 -14.35
CA ILE A 123 -4.36 5.61 -13.25
C ILE A 123 -3.51 6.83 -13.58
N HIS A 124 -4.12 8.01 -13.62
CA HIS A 124 -3.39 9.25 -13.82
C HIS A 124 -2.42 9.51 -12.65
N PRO A 125 -1.17 9.97 -12.89
CA PRO A 125 -0.17 10.13 -11.83
C PRO A 125 -0.58 10.98 -10.64
N THR A 126 -1.34 12.05 -10.88
CA THR A 126 -1.71 13.04 -9.86
C THR A 126 -3.07 12.77 -9.21
N VAL A 127 -3.77 11.67 -9.56
CA VAL A 127 -5.16 11.47 -9.13
C VAL A 127 -5.34 11.38 -7.61
N PHE A 128 -4.29 10.98 -6.89
CA PHE A 128 -4.30 10.87 -5.43
C PHE A 128 -3.66 12.07 -4.71
N ASP A 129 -3.09 13.04 -5.43
CA ASP A 129 -2.29 14.13 -4.85
C ASP A 129 -3.12 14.97 -3.86
N LYS A 130 -4.39 15.27 -4.18
CA LYS A 130 -5.28 16.03 -3.27
C LYS A 130 -5.53 15.30 -1.94
N SER A 131 -5.48 13.96 -1.94
CA SER A 131 -5.64 13.16 -0.73
C SER A 131 -4.34 12.94 0.04
N ALA A 132 -3.17 13.24 -0.55
CA ALA A 132 -1.87 12.81 -0.04
C ALA A 132 -1.62 13.23 1.42
N SER A 133 -2.04 14.44 1.81
CA SER A 133 -1.83 14.98 3.16
C SER A 133 -2.48 14.18 4.29
N HIS A 134 -3.49 13.34 3.98
CA HIS A 134 -4.22 12.55 4.96
C HIS A 134 -4.51 11.11 4.53
N LEU A 135 -3.98 10.68 3.37
CA LEU A 135 -4.11 9.31 2.89
C LEU A 135 -3.34 8.35 3.81
N LYS A 136 -4.04 7.35 4.32
CA LYS A 136 -3.51 6.33 5.25
C LYS A 136 -3.45 4.95 4.63
N THR A 137 -4.41 4.64 3.77
CA THR A 137 -4.52 3.34 3.12
C THR A 137 -4.90 3.48 1.66
N LEU A 138 -4.13 2.85 0.78
CA LEU A 138 -4.41 2.77 -0.65
C LEU A 138 -4.36 1.31 -1.09
N ILE A 139 -5.51 0.79 -1.47
CA ILE A 139 -5.68 -0.59 -1.93
C ILE A 139 -6.22 -0.54 -3.35
N VAL A 140 -5.43 -1.02 -4.30
CA VAL A 140 -5.82 -1.13 -5.71
C VAL A 140 -5.47 -2.53 -6.21
N THR A 141 -6.46 -3.42 -6.24
CA THR A 141 -6.20 -4.86 -6.38
C THR A 141 -7.11 -5.51 -7.41
N ASP A 142 -6.70 -6.67 -7.92
CA ASP A 142 -7.53 -7.46 -8.82
C ASP A 142 -8.05 -6.60 -9.98
N SER A 143 -7.14 -5.96 -10.72
CA SER A 143 -7.41 -5.09 -11.87
C SER A 143 -6.33 -5.31 -12.94
N PHE A 144 -6.23 -4.45 -13.95
CA PHE A 144 -5.37 -4.64 -15.13
C PHE A 144 -4.32 -3.53 -15.26
N ILE A 145 -3.89 -2.98 -14.13
CA ILE A 145 -2.99 -1.83 -14.10
C ILE A 145 -1.57 -2.28 -14.43
N THR A 146 -0.96 -1.61 -15.41
CA THR A 146 0.45 -1.84 -15.80
C THR A 146 1.41 -0.81 -15.22
N LEU A 147 0.93 0.40 -14.97
CA LEU A 147 1.66 1.50 -14.34
C LEU A 147 0.89 2.06 -13.15
N PHE A 148 1.54 2.09 -12.00
CA PHE A 148 0.98 2.64 -10.77
C PHE A 148 1.80 3.86 -10.31
N PRO A 149 1.16 4.96 -9.85
CA PRO A 149 1.86 6.22 -9.62
C PRO A 149 2.54 6.27 -8.26
N PHE A 150 3.60 5.48 -8.08
CA PHE A 150 4.33 5.33 -6.82
C PHE A 150 4.95 6.62 -6.25
N ASP A 151 5.07 7.70 -7.04
CA ASP A 151 5.54 9.01 -6.58
C ASP A 151 4.63 9.65 -5.52
N MET A 152 3.38 9.20 -5.42
CA MET A 152 2.47 9.64 -4.36
C MET A 152 2.90 9.16 -2.96
N VAL A 153 3.74 8.12 -2.85
CA VAL A 153 4.22 7.58 -1.57
C VAL A 153 5.12 8.60 -0.90
N ASP A 154 5.98 9.26 -1.69
CA ASP A 154 6.89 10.31 -1.23
C ASP A 154 6.14 11.56 -0.73
N LYS A 155 4.93 11.79 -1.27
CA LYS A 155 4.08 12.94 -0.95
C LYS A 155 3.09 12.68 0.20
N ALA A 156 2.91 11.42 0.61
CA ALA A 156 1.85 11.01 1.54
C ALA A 156 2.41 10.65 2.94
N PRO A 157 2.59 11.63 3.85
CA PRO A 157 3.29 11.44 5.12
C PRO A 157 2.54 10.58 6.14
N LEU A 158 1.27 10.24 5.88
CA LEU A 158 0.45 9.40 6.75
C LEU A 158 0.14 8.03 6.13
N LEU A 159 0.66 7.71 4.94
CA LEU A 159 0.38 6.46 4.24
C LEU A 159 1.09 5.31 4.97
N THR A 160 0.31 4.43 5.59
CA THR A 160 0.84 3.28 6.34
C THR A 160 0.65 1.97 5.60
N ASP A 161 -0.40 1.84 4.79
CA ASP A 161 -0.78 0.57 4.14
C ASP A 161 -0.99 0.77 2.62
N LEU A 162 -0.08 0.22 1.82
CA LEU A 162 -0.13 0.23 0.37
C LEU A 162 -0.24 -1.20 -0.17
N ARG A 163 -1.34 -1.48 -0.89
CA ARG A 163 -1.58 -2.80 -1.50
C ARG A 163 -1.96 -2.65 -2.96
N VAL A 164 -1.12 -3.17 -3.82
CA VAL A 164 -1.24 -3.08 -5.29
C VAL A 164 -1.07 -4.45 -5.95
N PHE A 165 -1.64 -5.49 -5.34
CA PHE A 165 -1.47 -6.89 -5.76
C PHE A 165 -2.56 -7.36 -6.73
N ARG A 166 -2.29 -8.44 -7.47
CA ARG A 166 -3.18 -8.97 -8.55
C ARG A 166 -3.46 -7.91 -9.61
N ASN A 167 -2.40 -7.31 -10.14
CA ASN A 167 -2.45 -6.45 -11.32
C ASN A 167 -1.37 -6.91 -12.32
N GLU A 168 -0.98 -6.04 -13.25
CA GLU A 168 0.01 -6.31 -14.28
C GLU A 168 1.17 -5.29 -14.19
N ILE A 169 1.48 -4.81 -12.97
CA ILE A 169 2.48 -3.76 -12.75
C ILE A 169 3.85 -4.27 -13.20
N LEU A 170 4.48 -3.53 -14.11
CA LEU A 170 5.75 -3.92 -14.72
C LEU A 170 6.97 -3.37 -13.99
N HIS A 171 6.82 -2.22 -13.32
CA HIS A 171 7.92 -1.53 -12.67
C HIS A 171 7.52 -1.00 -11.30
N LEU A 172 8.37 -1.25 -10.31
CA LEU A 172 8.32 -0.62 -9.01
C LEU A 172 9.57 0.27 -8.87
N PRO A 173 9.40 1.60 -8.87
CA PRO A 173 10.51 2.52 -8.66
C PRO A 173 10.94 2.52 -7.18
N GLU A 174 12.10 3.13 -6.92
CA GLU A 174 12.48 3.50 -5.56
C GLU A 174 11.48 4.52 -5.01
N MET A 175 11.14 4.39 -3.73
CA MET A 175 10.22 5.28 -3.01
C MET A 175 10.80 5.61 -1.65
N THR A 176 10.42 6.76 -1.11
CA THR A 176 10.80 7.21 0.23
C THR A 176 9.56 7.37 1.10
N SER A 177 9.53 6.69 2.25
CA SER A 177 8.43 6.89 3.20
C SER A 177 8.86 6.58 4.63
N ASP A 178 8.64 7.55 5.51
CA ASP A 178 8.79 7.37 6.96
C ASP A 178 7.54 6.79 7.61
N SER A 179 6.40 6.68 6.90
CA SER A 179 5.13 6.20 7.47
C SER A 179 4.74 4.80 7.01
N LEU A 180 5.25 4.33 5.88
CA LEU A 180 4.81 3.06 5.29
C LEU A 180 5.25 1.86 6.15
N THR A 181 4.27 1.09 6.61
CA THR A 181 4.49 -0.10 7.44
C THR A 181 4.08 -1.40 6.73
N TYR A 182 3.19 -1.32 5.74
CA TYR A 182 2.70 -2.48 5.00
C TYR A 182 2.76 -2.24 3.50
N LEU A 183 3.49 -3.09 2.78
CA LEU A 183 3.59 -3.06 1.32
C LEU A 183 3.27 -4.44 0.74
N HIS A 184 2.28 -4.51 -0.15
CA HIS A 184 1.92 -5.73 -0.87
C HIS A 184 1.84 -5.49 -2.37
N ILE A 185 2.77 -6.10 -3.10
CA ILE A 185 2.95 -6.01 -4.56
C ILE A 185 2.85 -7.38 -5.26
N GLY A 186 2.43 -8.41 -4.53
CA GLY A 186 2.36 -9.78 -5.03
C GLY A 186 1.42 -9.95 -6.21
N TYR A 187 1.52 -11.07 -6.92
CA TYR A 187 0.70 -11.34 -8.10
C TYR A 187 0.73 -10.20 -9.14
N ASN A 188 1.90 -9.61 -9.34
CA ASN A 188 2.24 -8.73 -10.46
C ASN A 188 3.36 -9.42 -11.25
N PRO A 189 3.01 -10.33 -12.17
CA PRO A 189 4.00 -11.20 -12.79
C PRO A 189 5.00 -10.40 -13.61
N GLY A 190 6.28 -10.52 -13.26
CA GLY A 190 7.35 -9.83 -13.98
C GLY A 190 7.60 -8.39 -13.53
N ILE A 191 7.09 -7.97 -12.37
CA ILE A 191 7.44 -6.65 -11.82
C ILE A 191 8.96 -6.56 -11.62
N GLN A 192 9.54 -5.46 -12.10
CA GLN A 192 10.97 -5.20 -11.99
C GLN A 192 11.21 -4.08 -10.98
N PHE A 193 12.19 -4.29 -10.12
CA PHE A 193 12.71 -3.29 -9.21
C PHE A 193 14.21 -3.47 -9.01
N GLY A 194 14.90 -2.39 -8.67
CA GLY A 194 16.34 -2.41 -8.37
C GLY A 194 16.64 -3.03 -7.01
N ASP A 195 17.91 -3.42 -6.82
CA ASP A 195 18.43 -4.06 -5.60
C ASP A 195 18.13 -3.31 -4.29
N HIS A 196 17.88 -2.01 -4.38
CA HIS A 196 17.68 -1.09 -3.26
C HIS A 196 16.26 -0.49 -3.19
N ALA A 197 15.28 -1.09 -3.90
CA ALA A 197 13.93 -0.54 -4.03
C ALA A 197 13.17 -0.30 -2.70
N PHE A 198 13.55 -1.00 -1.63
CA PHE A 198 12.92 -0.88 -0.32
C PHE A 198 13.82 -0.16 0.71
N GLU A 199 14.99 0.32 0.31
CA GLU A 199 16.00 0.84 1.25
C GLU A 199 15.52 2.09 2.00
N ALA A 200 14.76 2.96 1.32
CA ALA A 200 14.19 4.20 1.87
C ALA A 200 12.80 4.01 2.53
N LEU A 201 12.50 2.79 2.99
CA LEU A 201 11.29 2.45 3.75
C LEU A 201 11.66 1.93 5.16
N PRO A 202 12.25 2.77 6.03
CA PRO A 202 12.85 2.32 7.30
C PRO A 202 11.85 1.71 8.29
N ASN A 203 10.58 2.11 8.21
CA ASN A 203 9.52 1.68 9.11
C ASN A 203 8.66 0.53 8.56
N LEU A 204 9.07 -0.07 7.43
CA LEU A 204 8.36 -1.21 6.86
C LEU A 204 8.35 -2.40 7.82
N GLU A 205 7.17 -2.93 8.12
CA GLU A 205 6.96 -4.09 8.99
C GLU A 205 6.57 -5.35 8.21
N TYR A 206 5.79 -5.18 7.14
CA TYR A 206 5.26 -6.26 6.30
C TYR A 206 5.59 -6.00 4.83
N LEU A 207 6.34 -6.91 4.22
CA LEU A 207 6.61 -6.90 2.78
C LEU A 207 6.10 -8.19 2.15
N VAL A 208 5.16 -8.05 1.22
CA VAL A 208 4.57 -9.17 0.47
C VAL A 208 4.87 -9.00 -1.01
N ALA A 209 5.81 -9.79 -1.52
CA ALA A 209 6.30 -9.78 -2.89
C ALA A 209 6.32 -11.22 -3.46
N ASN A 210 5.22 -11.94 -3.25
CA ASN A 210 5.04 -13.31 -3.74
C ASN A 210 4.49 -13.32 -5.17
N ASP A 211 4.82 -14.33 -5.97
CA ASP A 211 4.30 -14.51 -7.33
C ASP A 211 4.52 -13.29 -8.23
N ILE A 212 5.76 -12.82 -8.27
CA ILE A 212 6.18 -11.67 -9.09
C ILE A 212 7.30 -12.01 -10.09
N ALA A 213 7.65 -13.29 -10.21
CA ALA A 213 8.76 -13.80 -11.00
C ALA A 213 10.17 -13.32 -10.54
N LEU A 214 10.34 -13.05 -9.24
CA LEU A 214 11.64 -12.68 -8.68
C LEU A 214 12.65 -13.85 -8.83
N SER A 215 13.80 -13.59 -9.44
CA SER A 215 14.83 -14.62 -9.70
C SER A 215 15.99 -14.61 -8.71
N HIS A 216 16.22 -13.48 -8.03
CA HIS A 216 17.29 -13.32 -7.07
C HIS A 216 16.91 -12.30 -6.00
N VAL A 217 17.61 -12.35 -4.86
CA VAL A 217 17.51 -11.36 -3.79
C VAL A 217 18.89 -10.74 -3.62
N ALA A 218 18.99 -9.43 -3.84
CA ALA A 218 20.24 -8.70 -3.74
C ALA A 218 20.85 -8.78 -2.35
N GLN A 219 22.18 -8.64 -2.29
CA GLN A 219 22.89 -8.62 -1.02
C GLN A 219 22.43 -7.40 -0.20
N ASN A 220 22.11 -7.59 1.08
CA ASN A 220 21.63 -6.54 1.97
C ASN A 220 20.32 -5.85 1.53
N ALA A 221 19.51 -6.49 0.67
CA ALA A 221 18.26 -5.91 0.13
C ALA A 221 17.31 -5.34 1.22
N PHE A 222 17.37 -5.88 2.44
CA PHE A 222 16.48 -5.50 3.55
C PHE A 222 17.21 -4.88 4.76
N ILE A 223 18.48 -4.51 4.62
CA ILE A 223 19.32 -4.10 5.76
C ILE A 223 18.82 -2.82 6.44
N LYS A 224 18.13 -1.92 5.71
CA LYS A 224 17.60 -0.67 6.26
C LYS A 224 16.17 -0.79 6.79
N ASN A 225 15.45 -1.87 6.51
CA ASN A 225 14.09 -2.10 6.99
C ASN A 225 14.13 -2.62 8.43
N LYS A 226 14.47 -1.72 9.36
CA LYS A 226 14.74 -2.06 10.76
C LYS A 226 13.52 -2.55 11.52
N ASN A 227 12.32 -2.41 11.00
CA ASN A 227 11.10 -2.86 11.67
C ASN A 227 10.47 -4.08 10.99
N LEU A 228 11.13 -4.69 10.01
CA LEU A 228 10.53 -5.77 9.22
C LEU A 228 10.33 -7.03 10.08
N LYS A 229 9.07 -7.45 10.20
CA LYS A 229 8.62 -8.62 10.97
C LYS A 229 8.17 -9.77 10.09
N TYR A 230 7.66 -9.46 8.89
CA TYR A 230 7.12 -10.43 7.95
C TYR A 230 7.64 -10.16 6.54
N LEU A 231 8.22 -11.19 5.91
CA LEU A 231 8.68 -11.16 4.53
C LEU A 231 8.11 -12.35 3.76
N ASP A 232 7.37 -12.09 2.70
CA ASP A 232 6.86 -13.11 1.79
C ASP A 232 7.45 -12.97 0.40
N LEU A 233 8.35 -13.88 0.07
CA LEU A 233 8.96 -14.07 -1.25
C LEU A 233 8.56 -15.42 -1.85
N SER A 234 7.46 -16.02 -1.39
CA SER A 234 7.00 -17.32 -1.88
C SER A 234 6.53 -17.23 -3.33
N HIS A 235 6.42 -18.38 -4.00
CA HIS A 235 5.94 -18.45 -5.39
C HIS A 235 6.76 -17.63 -6.38
N ASN A 236 8.06 -17.49 -6.14
CA ASN A 236 8.99 -16.84 -7.06
C ASN A 236 9.91 -17.88 -7.73
N SER A 237 10.92 -17.41 -8.46
CA SER A 237 11.86 -18.25 -9.21
C SER A 237 13.27 -18.17 -8.61
N ILE A 238 13.39 -17.93 -7.31
CA ILE A 238 14.71 -17.78 -6.65
C ILE A 238 15.42 -19.13 -6.64
N GLU A 239 16.66 -19.15 -7.12
CA GLU A 239 17.49 -20.38 -7.21
C GLU A 239 18.59 -20.44 -6.15
N THR A 240 19.21 -19.30 -5.88
CA THR A 240 20.34 -19.16 -4.96
C THR A 240 20.06 -18.05 -3.95
N LEU A 241 20.30 -18.34 -2.68
CA LEU A 241 20.40 -17.32 -1.65
C LEU A 241 21.89 -17.07 -1.35
N TYR A 242 22.38 -15.91 -1.74
CA TYR A 242 23.75 -15.49 -1.50
C TYR A 242 23.91 -15.00 -0.06
N ARG A 243 25.15 -14.92 0.41
CA ARG A 243 25.49 -14.36 1.72
C ARG A 243 24.84 -12.98 1.88
N ASP A 244 24.25 -12.73 3.04
CA ASP A 244 23.55 -11.50 3.39
C ASP A 244 22.34 -11.11 2.48
N SER A 245 21.83 -12.01 1.62
CA SER A 245 20.62 -11.72 0.82
C SER A 245 19.40 -11.37 1.69
N ILE A 246 19.19 -12.11 2.79
CA ILE A 246 18.07 -11.92 3.71
C ILE A 246 18.64 -11.63 5.10
N LYS A 247 19.13 -10.40 5.25
CA LYS A 247 19.75 -9.91 6.49
C LYS A 247 18.95 -8.79 7.09
N PHE A 248 18.57 -8.95 8.34
CA PHE A 248 17.80 -7.96 9.08
C PHE A 248 18.60 -7.37 10.25
N GLN A 249 18.37 -6.09 10.53
CA GLN A 249 18.94 -5.42 11.71
C GLN A 249 18.10 -5.60 12.97
N SER A 250 16.82 -5.93 12.81
CA SER A 250 15.94 -6.32 13.91
C SER A 250 15.40 -7.71 13.65
N PRO A 251 14.99 -8.42 14.72
CA PRO A 251 14.67 -9.81 14.55
C PRO A 251 13.34 -9.94 13.79
N ILE A 252 13.38 -10.65 12.66
CA ILE A 252 12.18 -10.97 11.85
C ILE A 252 11.45 -12.18 12.45
N GLU A 253 10.12 -12.19 12.39
CA GLU A 253 9.26 -13.23 12.95
C GLU A 253 8.94 -14.33 11.94
N GLU A 254 8.66 -13.97 10.68
CA GLU A 254 8.23 -14.93 9.67
C GLU A 254 8.80 -14.61 8.29
N ILE A 255 9.32 -15.63 7.62
CA ILE A 255 9.81 -15.56 6.24
C ILE A 255 9.14 -16.67 5.43
N LYS A 256 8.56 -16.33 4.27
CA LYS A 256 8.06 -17.31 3.30
C LYS A 256 8.93 -17.38 2.06
N LEU A 257 9.48 -18.56 1.82
CA LEU A 257 10.33 -18.92 0.68
C LEU A 257 9.80 -20.18 -0.05
N ASN A 258 8.67 -20.73 0.38
CA ASN A 258 8.05 -21.89 -0.28
C ASN A 258 7.73 -21.59 -1.74
N SER A 259 7.63 -22.65 -2.55
CA SER A 259 7.32 -22.52 -3.98
C SER A 259 8.35 -21.66 -4.75
N ASN A 260 9.62 -21.76 -4.39
CA ASN A 260 10.77 -21.27 -5.17
C ASN A 260 11.61 -22.44 -5.69
N ASN A 261 12.64 -22.15 -6.48
CA ASN A 261 13.60 -23.12 -7.04
C ASN A 261 14.91 -23.18 -6.24
N ILE A 262 14.89 -22.84 -4.95
CA ILE A 262 16.09 -22.68 -4.13
C ILE A 262 16.78 -24.04 -3.95
N HIS A 263 17.97 -24.16 -4.50
CA HIS A 263 18.83 -25.36 -4.38
C HIS A 263 20.23 -25.03 -3.86
N THR A 264 20.59 -23.75 -3.78
CA THR A 264 21.87 -23.28 -3.21
C THR A 264 21.62 -22.22 -2.14
N VAL A 265 22.24 -22.37 -0.97
CA VAL A 265 22.18 -21.39 0.13
C VAL A 265 23.58 -21.19 0.68
N GLU A 266 24.14 -20.00 0.52
CA GLU A 266 25.45 -19.65 1.08
C GLU A 266 25.38 -19.49 2.60
N VAL A 267 26.52 -19.67 3.27
CA VAL A 267 26.61 -19.46 4.72
C VAL A 267 26.35 -18.00 5.05
N GLY A 268 25.40 -17.75 5.95
CA GLY A 268 25.01 -16.40 6.34
C GLY A 268 24.06 -15.73 5.34
N ALA A 269 23.44 -16.48 4.44
CA ALA A 269 22.44 -15.95 3.51
C ALA A 269 21.20 -15.41 4.24
N ILE A 270 20.82 -16.05 5.35
CA ILE A 270 19.72 -15.63 6.22
C ILE A 270 20.28 -15.31 7.60
N SER A 271 20.05 -14.10 8.10
CA SER A 271 20.48 -13.68 9.45
C SER A 271 19.58 -12.58 10.02
N GLY A 272 19.60 -12.42 11.34
CA GLY A 272 18.70 -11.46 12.02
C GLY A 272 17.28 -11.99 12.20
N MET A 273 17.09 -13.30 12.41
CA MET A 273 15.79 -13.88 12.79
C MET A 273 15.64 -13.99 14.31
N TYR A 274 14.41 -13.91 14.83
CA TYR A 274 14.13 -14.34 16.20
C TYR A 274 14.47 -15.84 16.38
N PRO A 275 14.88 -16.29 17.58
CA PRO A 275 14.99 -17.72 17.89
C PRO A 275 13.67 -18.49 17.69
N SER A 276 12.53 -17.81 17.87
CA SER A 276 11.17 -18.32 17.59
C SER A 276 10.71 -18.06 16.16
N GLY A 277 11.56 -17.48 15.31
CA GLY A 277 11.21 -17.10 13.94
C GLY A 277 10.92 -18.31 13.07
N ILE A 278 10.00 -18.15 12.13
CA ILE A 278 9.49 -19.23 11.28
C ILE A 278 9.92 -19.01 9.84
N VAL A 279 10.56 -20.02 9.23
CA VAL A 279 10.81 -20.05 7.79
C VAL A 279 9.91 -21.08 7.13
N HIS A 280 8.99 -20.62 6.28
CA HIS A 280 8.19 -21.47 5.41
C HIS A 280 9.01 -21.79 4.16
N SER A 281 9.45 -23.04 4.05
CA SER A 281 10.31 -23.52 2.97
C SER A 281 10.09 -25.00 2.72
N THR A 282 10.73 -25.55 1.69
CA THR A 282 10.80 -27.01 1.53
C THR A 282 11.54 -27.64 2.73
N PRO A 283 11.26 -28.91 3.07
CA PRO A 283 11.98 -29.62 4.14
C PRO A 283 13.50 -29.65 3.92
N TYR A 284 13.94 -29.76 2.66
CA TYR A 284 15.36 -29.72 2.29
C TYR A 284 16.00 -28.36 2.64
N LEU A 285 15.37 -27.26 2.21
CA LEU A 285 15.83 -25.91 2.50
C LEU A 285 15.83 -25.62 4.01
N ARG A 286 14.81 -26.11 4.72
CA ARG A 286 14.74 -25.98 6.18
C ARG A 286 15.95 -26.65 6.86
N SER A 287 16.33 -27.86 6.42
CA SER A 287 17.51 -28.57 6.95
C SER A 287 18.80 -27.78 6.72
N MET A 288 18.99 -27.21 5.52
CA MET A 288 20.15 -26.37 5.20
C MET A 288 20.20 -25.13 6.08
N ILE A 289 19.09 -24.41 6.23
CA ILE A 289 19.00 -23.20 7.06
C ILE A 289 19.28 -23.54 8.53
N SER A 290 18.64 -24.58 9.06
CA SER A 290 18.88 -25.02 10.44
C SER A 290 20.34 -25.39 10.71
N SER A 291 21.03 -26.01 9.73
CA SER A 291 22.47 -26.33 9.85
C SER A 291 23.38 -25.09 9.88
N GLN A 292 22.89 -23.95 9.39
CA GLN A 292 23.61 -22.67 9.42
C GLN A 292 23.30 -21.86 10.68
N LEU A 293 22.07 -21.96 11.20
CA LEU A 293 21.62 -21.25 12.41
C LEU A 293 22.08 -21.92 13.70
N GLY A 294 22.51 -23.19 13.67
CA GLY A 294 23.13 -23.89 14.80
C GLY A 294 24.65 -23.77 14.81
N ASP A 295 25.21 -23.08 15.80
CA ASP A 295 26.62 -23.09 16.24
C ASP A 295 27.66 -23.54 15.20
N GLY A 296 27.89 -22.74 14.16
CA GLY A 296 29.16 -22.67 13.43
C GLY A 296 29.80 -23.98 12.94
N ARG A 297 29.05 -25.08 12.77
CA ARG A 297 29.57 -26.36 12.29
C ARG A 297 28.62 -26.99 11.27
N LEU A 298 29.08 -27.01 10.02
CA LEU A 298 28.52 -27.82 8.94
C LEU A 298 28.32 -29.27 9.39
N VAL A 299 27.07 -29.73 9.41
CA VAL A 299 26.74 -31.16 9.38
C VAL A 299 25.69 -31.37 8.27
N LEU A 300 26.15 -31.88 7.12
CA LEU A 300 25.26 -32.43 6.11
C LEU A 300 24.66 -33.73 6.66
N PRO A 301 23.33 -33.97 6.57
CA PRO A 301 22.81 -35.32 6.66
C PRO A 301 23.38 -36.12 5.49
N ALA A 302 24.21 -37.11 5.81
CA ALA A 302 24.65 -38.09 4.84
C ALA A 302 23.42 -38.84 4.30
N GLY A 303 23.18 -38.74 2.99
CA GLY A 303 22.26 -39.59 2.27
C GLY A 303 20.86 -39.01 2.11
N THR A 304 20.61 -38.34 0.98
CA THR A 304 19.88 -38.93 -0.16
C THR A 304 19.78 -37.87 -1.25
N LEU A 305 20.67 -37.95 -2.25
CA LEU A 305 20.42 -37.69 -3.67
C LEU A 305 21.69 -38.09 -4.45
N ASN A 306 21.74 -39.38 -4.76
CA ASN A 306 22.40 -39.99 -5.91
C ASN A 306 23.76 -39.42 -6.39
N PHE A 307 24.84 -39.84 -5.73
CA PHE A 307 26.24 -39.57 -6.07
C PHE A 307 26.77 -40.30 -7.34
N GLN A 308 25.94 -40.98 -8.13
CA GLN A 308 26.43 -41.72 -9.31
C GLN A 308 26.60 -40.88 -10.59
N HIS A 309 26.02 -39.68 -10.67
CA HIS A 309 26.17 -38.84 -11.87
C HIS A 309 27.41 -37.95 -11.86
N TRP A 310 28.01 -37.69 -10.68
CA TRP A 310 29.16 -36.81 -10.54
C TRP A 310 30.54 -37.51 -10.59
N ARG A 311 30.59 -38.85 -10.46
CA ARG A 311 31.85 -39.61 -10.61
C ARG A 311 32.34 -39.76 -12.05
N ARG A 312 31.55 -39.38 -13.06
CA ARG A 312 31.91 -39.57 -14.48
C ARG A 312 32.57 -38.36 -15.16
N LYS A 313 32.83 -37.27 -14.44
CA LYS A 313 33.49 -36.08 -15.01
C LYS A 313 34.74 -35.58 -14.28
N VAL A 314 35.26 -36.31 -13.29
CA VAL A 314 36.60 -36.05 -12.73
C VAL A 314 37.35 -37.37 -12.56
N SER A 315 37.69 -37.99 -13.68
CA SER A 315 38.69 -39.06 -13.76
C SER A 315 39.86 -38.56 -14.61
N HIS A 316 40.58 -37.55 -14.11
CA HIS A 316 41.97 -37.26 -14.45
C HIS A 316 42.57 -36.39 -13.33
N LEU A 317 42.74 -37.00 -12.16
CA LEU A 317 43.78 -36.57 -11.22
C LEU A 317 45.12 -37.00 -11.82
N GLN A 318 45.91 -36.05 -12.33
CA GLN A 318 47.36 -36.17 -12.23
C GLN A 318 47.76 -35.51 -10.91
N LEU A 319 48.10 -36.36 -9.94
CA LEU A 319 49.01 -36.03 -8.86
C LEU A 319 50.36 -35.66 -9.46
N VAL A 320 50.88 -34.47 -9.14
CA VAL A 320 52.33 -34.22 -9.10
C VAL A 320 52.60 -33.57 -7.76
N GLY A 321 53.36 -34.27 -6.92
CA GLY A 321 53.78 -33.81 -5.60
C GLY A 321 54.94 -32.83 -5.67
N LEU A 322 55.00 -31.91 -4.71
CA LEU A 322 55.79 -31.99 -3.48
C LEU A 322 55.19 -30.98 -2.49
#